data_AF-A0A965UHX8-F1
#
_entry.id   AF-A0A965UHX8-F1
#
_cell.length_a   1.000
_cell.length_b   1.000
_cell.length_c   1.000
_cell.angle_alpha   90.00
_cell.angle_beta   90.00
_cell.angle_gamma   90.00
#
_symmetry.space_group_name_H-M   'P 1'
#
loop_
_entity.id
_entity.type
_entity.pdbx_description
1 polymer ?
#
loop_
_entity_poly.entity_id
_entity_poly.type
_entity_poly.pdbx_seq_one_letter_code
_entity_poly.pdbx_strand_id
1 'polypeptide(L)'
;MNRFFCLTPSAYEATRNQMDAESGYPNEQAETWFTPAADCQKDADGNCLIAAIPPIADRLAEVGEELTQQQYEAALPKADAVQFLAPPVPEGL
;
A
#
# COMPACT_ATOMS: atom_id res chain seq x y z
N MET A 1 4.64 -0.68 16.65
CA MET A 1 4.64 0.52 15.79
C MET A 1 4.76 0.03 14.35
N ASN A 2 4.02 0.61 13.40
CA ASN A 2 4.24 0.30 11.98
C ASN A 2 5.56 0.92 11.52
N ARG A 3 6.22 0.28 10.57
CA ARG A 3 7.39 0.81 9.85
C ARG A 3 6.96 1.16 8.43
N PHE A 4 7.57 2.17 7.85
CA PHE A 4 7.15 2.73 6.57
C PHE A 4 8.25 2.50 5.54
N PHE A 5 7.88 2.14 4.32
CA PHE A 5 8.83 1.81 3.27
C PHE A 5 8.44 2.43 1.94
N CYS A 6 9.46 2.83 1.17
CA CYS A 6 9.36 3.09 -0.26
C CYS A 6 10.16 2.03 -1.02
N LEU A 7 9.54 1.40 -2.00
CA LEU A 7 10.20 0.38 -2.82
C LEU A 7 9.56 0.26 -4.20
N THR A 8 10.36 -0.16 -5.17
CA THR A 8 9.86 -0.38 -6.53
C THR A 8 8.71 -1.40 -6.54
N PRO A 9 7.72 -1.27 -7.44
CA PRO A 9 6.61 -2.22 -7.53
C PRO A 9 7.09 -3.66 -7.71
N SER A 10 8.18 -3.85 -8.47
CA SER A 10 8.78 -5.16 -8.72
C SER A 10 9.36 -5.79 -7.46
N ALA A 11 10.07 -5.02 -6.63
CA ALA A 11 10.63 -5.51 -5.37
C ALA A 11 9.51 -5.86 -4.38
N TYR A 12 8.49 -5.02 -4.28
CA TYR A 12 7.33 -5.28 -3.43
C TYR A 12 6.61 -6.57 -3.84
N GLU A 13 6.32 -6.72 -5.13
CA GLU A 13 5.62 -7.90 -5.65
C GLU A 13 6.43 -9.18 -5.44
N ALA A 14 7.76 -9.13 -5.59
CA ALA A 14 8.62 -10.27 -5.31
C ALA A 14 8.57 -10.71 -3.84
N THR A 15 8.69 -9.77 -2.90
CA THR A 15 8.59 -10.08 -1.45
C THR A 15 7.19 -10.55 -1.07
N ARG A 16 6.15 -9.92 -1.63
CA ARG A 16 4.74 -10.32 -1.47
C ARG A 16 4.51 -11.76 -1.90
N ASN A 17 4.95 -12.13 -3.10
CA ASN A 17 4.80 -13.48 -3.64
C ASN A 17 5.51 -14.55 -2.79
N GLN A 18 6.68 -14.22 -2.22
CA GLN A 18 7.35 -15.13 -1.29
C GLN A 18 6.54 -15.33 0.00
N MET A 19 6.01 -14.25 0.59
CA MET A 19 5.19 -14.33 1.80
C MET A 19 3.87 -15.06 1.57
N ASP A 20 3.24 -14.85 0.41
CA ASP A 20 2.02 -15.56 0.02
C ASP A 20 2.29 -17.06 -0.14
N ALA A 21 3.37 -17.44 -0.84
CA ALA A 21 3.74 -18.84 -1.03
C ALA A 21 4.00 -19.56 0.31
N GLU A 22 4.70 -18.91 1.24
CA GLU A 22 4.93 -19.44 2.59
C GLU A 22 3.65 -19.57 3.41
N SER A 23 2.67 -18.72 3.15
CA SER A 23 1.37 -18.71 3.83
C SER A 23 0.33 -19.62 3.15
N GLY A 24 0.70 -20.28 2.05
CA GLY A 24 -0.16 -21.18 1.30
C GLY A 24 -1.17 -20.49 0.36
N TYR A 25 -0.81 -19.30 -0.15
CA TYR A 25 -1.54 -18.62 -1.21
C TYR A 25 -0.86 -18.84 -2.57
N PRO A 26 -1.62 -18.89 -3.68
CA PRO A 26 -3.09 -18.88 -3.73
C PRO A 26 -3.71 -20.17 -3.18
N ASN A 27 -4.95 -20.10 -2.69
CA ASN A 27 -5.75 -21.25 -2.27
C ASN A 27 -7.21 -21.09 -2.71
N GLU A 28 -8.10 -22.01 -2.29
CA GLU A 28 -9.51 -22.00 -2.68
C GLU A 28 -10.29 -20.76 -2.20
N GLN A 29 -9.76 -20.00 -1.23
CA GLN A 29 -10.45 -18.88 -0.59
C GLN A 29 -9.96 -17.52 -1.11
N ALA A 30 -8.67 -17.40 -1.45
CA ALA A 30 -8.11 -16.17 -2.00
C ALA A 30 -6.82 -16.42 -2.80
N GLU A 31 -6.53 -15.49 -3.71
CA GLU A 31 -5.30 -15.51 -4.51
C GLU A 31 -4.08 -14.93 -3.76
N THR A 32 -4.32 -14.06 -2.77
CA THR A 32 -3.29 -13.33 -2.03
C THR A 32 -3.74 -13.00 -0.62
N TRP A 33 -2.79 -12.94 0.31
CA TRP A 33 -3.01 -12.35 1.64
C TRP A 33 -2.70 -10.86 1.69
N PHE A 34 -1.86 -10.37 0.78
CA PHE A 34 -1.37 -8.99 0.77
C PHE A 34 -1.90 -8.20 -0.43
N THR A 35 -2.04 -6.88 -0.25
CA THR A 35 -2.40 -5.97 -1.33
C THR A 35 -1.40 -6.09 -2.49
N PRO A 36 -1.84 -6.32 -3.74
CA PRO A 36 -0.95 -6.33 -4.90
C PRO A 36 -0.25 -4.98 -5.10
N ALA A 37 0.91 -4.95 -5.76
CA ALA A 37 1.60 -3.70 -6.07
C ALA A 37 0.78 -2.75 -6.96
N ALA A 38 -0.20 -3.26 -7.69
CA ALA A 38 -1.10 -2.45 -8.52
C ALA A 38 -2.01 -1.55 -7.66
N ASP A 39 -2.37 -2.00 -6.46
CA ASP A 39 -3.33 -1.34 -5.58
C ASP A 39 -2.65 -0.61 -4.40
N CYS A 40 -1.32 -0.69 -4.29
CA CYS A 40 -0.57 0.04 -3.28
C CYS A 40 -0.61 1.56 -3.55
N GLN A 41 -0.53 2.37 -2.49
CA GLN A 41 -0.31 3.81 -2.64
C GLN A 41 1.03 4.06 -3.31
N LYS A 42 1.09 5.03 -4.21
CA LYS A 42 2.29 5.34 -5.00
C LYS A 42 2.89 6.68 -4.61
N ASP A 43 4.21 6.78 -4.59
CA ASP A 43 4.89 8.07 -4.57
C ASP A 43 4.85 8.75 -5.95
N ALA A 44 5.47 9.93 -6.06
CA ALA A 44 5.54 10.70 -7.31
C ALA A 44 6.28 9.98 -8.45
N ASP A 45 7.17 9.03 -8.12
CA ASP A 45 7.97 8.26 -9.06
C ASP A 45 7.31 6.90 -9.42
N GLY A 46 6.15 6.59 -8.83
CA GLY A 46 5.42 5.34 -9.06
C GLY A 46 5.90 4.16 -8.20
N ASN A 47 6.71 4.40 -7.17
CA ASN A 47 7.12 3.39 -6.20
C ASN A 47 5.99 3.10 -5.20
N CYS A 48 5.95 1.89 -4.66
CA CYS A 48 5.00 1.55 -3.61
C CYS A 48 5.40 2.19 -2.27
N LEU A 49 4.44 2.86 -1.66
CA LEU A 49 4.47 3.33 -0.28
C LEU A 49 3.73 2.32 0.60
N ILE A 50 4.47 1.64 1.49
CA ILE A 50 3.95 0.57 2.33
C ILE A 50 4.08 0.92 3.82
N ALA A 51 2.97 0.90 4.55
CA ALA A 51 2.96 0.87 6.00
C ALA A 51 2.84 -0.59 6.46
N ALA A 52 3.92 -1.12 7.05
CA ALA A 52 4.03 -2.54 7.39
C ALA A 52 4.01 -2.77 8.91
N ILE A 53 3.31 -3.83 9.32
CA ILE A 53 3.45 -4.40 10.68
C ILE A 53 4.81 -5.09 10.82
N PRO A 54 5.35 -5.24 12.05
CA PRO A 54 6.73 -5.68 12.26
C PRO A 54 7.16 -6.96 11.50
N PRO A 55 6.36 -8.05 11.45
CA PRO A 55 6.76 -9.26 10.73
C PRO A 55 6.97 -9.07 9.23
N ILE A 56 6.26 -8.13 8.61
CA ILE A 56 6.41 -7.80 7.19
C ILE A 56 7.55 -6.79 7.02
N ALA A 57 7.65 -5.84 7.95
CA ALA A 57 8.65 -4.78 7.91
C ALA A 57 10.09 -5.32 7.86
N ASP A 58 10.38 -6.39 8.60
CA ASP A 58 11.72 -6.98 8.59
C ASP A 58 12.12 -7.50 7.20
N ARG A 59 11.17 -8.05 6.43
CA ARG A 59 11.40 -8.50 5.05
C ARG A 59 11.51 -7.35 4.07
N LEU A 60 10.70 -6.29 4.27
CA LEU A 60 10.74 -5.12 3.40
C LEU A 60 12.01 -4.29 3.61
N ALA A 61 12.57 -4.29 4.81
CA ALA A 61 13.82 -3.60 5.12
C ALA A 61 15.04 -4.14 4.35
N GLU A 62 14.96 -5.37 3.82
CA GLU A 62 16.03 -5.96 3.00
C GLU A 62 16.03 -5.47 1.55
N VAL A 63 14.90 -4.93 1.07
CA VAL A 63 14.67 -4.63 -0.35
C VAL A 63 14.17 -3.21 -0.63
N GLY A 64 13.78 -2.48 0.42
CA GLY A 64 13.17 -1.16 0.34
C GLY A 64 13.87 -0.12 1.20
N GLU A 65 13.61 1.15 0.89
CA GLU A 65 14.05 2.27 1.69
C GLU A 65 13.09 2.46 2.88
N GLU A 66 13.61 2.40 4.11
CA GLU A 66 12.81 2.71 5.30
C GLU A 66 12.64 4.22 5.46
N LEU A 67 11.38 4.63 5.58
CA LEU A 67 10.98 6.01 5.76
C LEU A 67 10.60 6.27 7.22
N THR A 68 10.83 7.50 7.66
CA THR A 68 10.11 8.02 8.83
C THR A 68 8.63 8.24 8.49
N GLN A 69 7.77 8.29 9.52
CA GLN A 69 6.34 8.58 9.32
C GLN A 69 6.12 9.89 8.55
N GLN A 70 6.87 10.96 8.88
CA GLN A 70 6.74 12.25 8.20
C GLN A 70 7.10 12.16 6.71
N GLN A 71 8.14 11.42 6.35
CA GLN A 71 8.51 11.21 4.93
C GLN A 71 7.44 10.42 4.19
N TYR A 72 6.90 9.37 4.82
CA TYR A 72 5.82 8.58 4.25
C TYR A 72 4.57 9.43 4.01
N GLU A 73 4.11 10.19 5.00
CA GLU A 73 2.94 11.06 4.91
C GLU A 73 3.14 12.18 3.88
N ALA A 74 4.36 12.70 3.74
CA ALA A 74 4.69 13.69 2.73
C ALA A 74 4.71 13.12 1.30
N ALA A 75 5.06 11.83 1.14
CA ALA A 75 5.12 11.14 -0.14
C ALA A 75 3.75 10.61 -0.60
N LEU A 76 2.81 10.38 0.32
CA LEU A 76 1.46 9.95 -0.02
C LEU A 76 0.83 10.92 -1.03
N PRO A 77 0.09 10.40 -2.03
CA PRO A 77 -0.65 11.24 -2.93
C PRO A 77 -1.63 12.05 -2.07
N LYS A 78 -1.48 13.37 -2.09
CA LYS A 78 -2.47 14.24 -1.47
C LYS A 78 -3.77 13.91 -2.17
N ALA A 79 -4.77 13.46 -1.41
CA ALA A 79 -6.11 13.33 -1.93
C ALA A 79 -6.46 14.72 -2.45
N ASP A 80 -6.40 14.89 -3.78
CA ASP A 80 -6.97 16.05 -4.44
C ASP A 80 -8.38 16.12 -3.87
N ALA A 81 -8.68 17.20 -3.16
CA ALA A 81 -9.84 17.30 -2.33
C ALA A 81 -11.05 17.00 -3.22
N VAL A 82 -11.56 15.76 -3.15
CA VAL A 82 -12.81 15.39 -3.79
C VAL A 82 -13.82 16.19 -2.99
N GLN A 83 -14.09 17.41 -3.44
CA GLN A 83 -15.20 18.19 -2.95
C GLN A 83 -16.41 17.31 -3.22
N PHE A 84 -16.93 16.70 -2.16
CA PHE A 84 -18.19 16.02 -2.21
C PHE A 84 -19.23 17.07 -2.57
N LEU A 85 -19.54 17.19 -3.85
CA LEU A 85 -20.69 17.93 -4.33
C LEU A 85 -21.90 17.06 -4.02
N ALA A 86 -22.53 17.34 -2.88
CA ALA A 86 -23.82 16.73 -2.57
C ALA A 86 -24.78 17.00 -3.75
N PRO A 87 -25.50 15.99 -4.26
CA PRO A 87 -26.53 16.23 -5.27
C PRO A 87 -27.58 17.19 -4.69
N PRO A 88 -28.15 18.10 -5.50
CA PRO A 88 -29.19 19.00 -5.03
C PRO A 88 -30.38 18.17 -4.52
N VAL A 89 -30.80 18.44 -3.28
CA VAL A 89 -32.03 17.86 -2.72
C VAL A 89 -33.20 18.44 -3.53
N PRO A 90 -34.05 17.61 -4.16
CA PRO A 90 -35.24 18.13 -4.81
C PRO A 90 -36.17 18.71 -3.75
N GLU A 91 -36.41 20.02 -3.79
CA GLU A 91 -37.43 20.68 -2.98
C GLU A 91 -38.81 20.29 -3.50
N GLY A 92 -39.54 19.45 -2.74
CA GLY A 92 -40.97 19.21 -3.00
C GLY A 92 -41.48 17.78 -2.77
N LEU A 93 -41.16 17.15 -1.63
CA LEU A 93 -41.94 16.02 -1.11
C LEU A 93 -42.94 16.50 -0.05
#